data_AF-A0A9E2JBA0-F1
#
_entry.id   AF-A0A9E2JBA0-F1
#
_cell.length_a   1.000
_cell.length_b   1.000
_cell.length_c   1.000
_cell.angle_alpha   90.00
_cell.angle_beta   90.00
_cell.angle_gamma   90.00
#
_symmetry.space_group_name_H-M   'P 1'
#
loop_
_entity.id
_entity.type
_entity.pdbx_description
1 polymer ?
#
loop_
_entity_poly.entity_id
_entity_poly.type
_entity_poly.pdbx_seq_one_letter_code
_entity_poly.pdbx_strand_id
1 'polypeptide(L)'
;MDNIVEKVLQGDIRAAARLIRDIDDRVPSALECLKALYSHTGRAFVVGITGSPGVGKSTLTDRLVAHLRGLGKSVGVLAVDPTS
;
A
#
# COMPACT_ATOMS: atom_id res chain seq x y z
N MET A 1 -2.29 20.57 -5.26
CA MET A 1 -2.84 19.42 -4.52
C MET A 1 -3.44 18.41 -5.48
N ASP A 2 -4.25 18.83 -6.45
CA ASP A 2 -4.91 17.95 -7.44
C ASP A 2 -3.96 17.00 -8.19
N ASN A 3 -2.74 17.47 -8.48
CA ASN A 3 -1.75 16.71 -9.23
C ASN A 3 -1.33 15.39 -8.55
N ILE A 4 -1.25 15.32 -7.20
CA ILE A 4 -0.80 14.08 -6.53
C ILE A 4 -1.91 13.03 -6.45
N VAL A 5 -3.15 13.46 -6.20
CA VAL A 5 -4.33 12.58 -6.15
C VAL A 5 -4.55 11.93 -7.51
N GLU A 6 -4.54 12.74 -8.57
CA GLU A 6 -4.69 12.24 -9.94
C GLU A 6 -3.59 11.24 -10.33
N LYS A 7 -2.32 11.56 -10.03
CA LYS A 7 -1.19 10.66 -10.28
C LYS A 7 -1.32 9.34 -9.53
N VAL A 8 -1.75 9.37 -8.26
CA VAL A 8 -1.99 8.15 -7.49
C VAL A 8 -3.11 7.31 -8.14
N LEU A 9 -4.20 7.93 -8.56
CA LEU A 9 -5.31 7.23 -9.24
C LEU A 9 -4.90 6.65 -10.60
N GLN A 10 -3.93 7.27 -11.28
CA GLN A 10 -3.32 6.77 -12.52
C GLN A 10 -2.27 5.67 -12.28
N GLY A 11 -1.96 5.34 -11.03
CA GLY A 11 -1.01 4.28 -10.67
C GLY A 11 0.46 4.73 -10.63
N ASP A 12 0.73 6.03 -10.50
CA ASP A 12 2.11 6.53 -10.32
C ASP A 12 2.65 6.11 -8.94
N ILE A 13 3.57 5.14 -8.97
CA ILE A 13 4.20 4.56 -7.78
C ILE A 13 4.99 5.62 -6.99
N ARG A 14 5.63 6.59 -7.67
CA ARG A 14 6.43 7.63 -7.00
C ARG A 14 5.52 8.62 -6.28
N ALA A 15 4.40 8.98 -6.88
CA ALA A 15 3.40 9.82 -6.25
C ALA A 15 2.80 9.14 -5.00
N ALA A 16 2.48 7.86 -5.09
CA ALA A 16 1.98 7.08 -3.94
C ALA A 16 3.02 6.99 -2.81
N ALA A 17 4.28 6.67 -3.13
CA ALA A 17 5.35 6.60 -2.15
C ALA A 17 5.60 7.94 -1.45
N ARG A 18 5.54 9.06 -2.20
CA ARG A 18 5.64 10.40 -1.63
C ARG A 18 4.50 10.70 -0.68
N LEU A 19 3.25 10.39 -1.07
CA LEU A 19 2.10 10.61 -0.20
C LEU A 19 2.18 9.77 1.08
N ILE A 20 2.63 8.52 1.00
CA ILE A 20 2.84 7.67 2.20
C ILE A 20 3.86 8.32 3.15
N ARG A 21 4.98 8.83 2.62
CA ARG A 21 5.95 9.57 3.43
C ARG A 21 5.33 10.82 4.06
N ASP A 22 4.63 11.63 3.28
CA ASP A 22 4.04 12.88 3.77
C ASP A 22 2.98 12.60 4.88
N ILE A 23 2.29 11.44 4.82
CA ILE A 23 1.40 10.97 5.89
C ILE A 23 2.20 10.63 7.17
N ASP A 24 3.31 9.90 7.02
CA ASP A 24 4.18 9.51 8.15
C ASP A 24 4.82 10.73 8.83
N ASP A 25 5.30 11.69 8.02
CA ASP A 25 5.86 12.98 8.46
C ASP A 25 4.78 13.96 8.98
N ARG A 26 3.50 13.56 8.98
CA ARG A 26 2.35 14.37 9.42
C ARG A 26 2.23 15.71 8.71
N VAL A 27 2.57 15.76 7.42
CA VAL A 27 2.43 16.97 6.61
C VAL A 27 0.93 17.34 6.53
N PRO A 28 0.54 18.58 6.89
CA PRO A 28 -0.89 18.94 6.96
C PRO A 28 -1.68 18.73 5.67
N SER A 29 -1.04 18.93 4.51
CA SER A 29 -1.65 18.75 3.19
C SER A 29 -1.90 17.29 2.80
N ALA A 30 -1.22 16.33 3.45
CA ALA A 30 -1.37 14.90 3.16
C ALA A 30 -2.76 14.39 3.56
N LEU A 31 -3.32 14.93 4.64
CA LEU A 31 -4.65 14.52 5.13
C LEU A 31 -5.76 14.90 4.14
N GLU A 32 -5.68 16.07 3.51
CA GLU A 32 -6.63 16.48 2.48
C GLU A 32 -6.53 15.59 1.23
N CYS A 33 -5.32 15.19 0.83
CA CYS A 33 -5.13 14.22 -0.24
C CYS A 33 -5.73 12.85 0.11
N LEU A 34 -5.58 12.40 1.36
CA LEU A 34 -6.15 11.14 1.84
C LEU A 34 -7.68 11.16 1.82
N LYS A 35 -8.30 12.26 2.27
CA LYS A 35 -9.76 12.46 2.19
C LYS A 35 -10.26 12.38 0.74
N ALA A 36 -9.57 13.03 -0.19
CA ALA A 36 -9.92 12.99 -1.60
C ALA A 36 -9.79 11.58 -2.20
N LEU A 37 -8.78 10.80 -1.79
CA LEU A 37 -8.59 9.42 -2.25
C LEU A 37 -9.60 8.43 -1.65
N TYR A 38 -10.18 8.74 -0.48
CA TYR A 38 -11.01 7.81 0.29
C TYR A 38 -12.18 7.22 -0.53
N SER A 39 -12.85 8.06 -1.33
CA SER A 39 -13.97 7.66 -2.21
C SER A 39 -13.58 6.65 -3.30
N HIS A 40 -12.29 6.48 -3.58
CA HIS A 40 -11.76 5.58 -4.62
C HIS A 40 -11.22 4.25 -4.05
N THR A 41 -11.30 4.06 -2.72
CA THR A 41 -10.80 2.87 -1.99
C THR A 41 -11.87 1.77 -1.87
N GLY A 42 -11.60 0.70 -1.09
CA GLY A 42 -12.58 -0.37 -0.81
C GLY A 42 -12.74 -1.45 -1.89
N ARG A 43 -12.00 -1.35 -3.00
CA ARG A 43 -12.06 -2.30 -4.13
C ARG A 43 -11.00 -3.40 -4.07
N ALA A 44 -10.10 -3.36 -3.08
CA ALA A 44 -9.03 -4.33 -2.92
C ALA A 44 -9.43 -5.43 -1.93
N PHE A 45 -9.01 -6.67 -2.21
CA PHE A 45 -9.10 -7.77 -1.26
C PHE A 45 -7.90 -7.70 -0.30
N VAL A 46 -8.17 -7.63 1.01
CA VAL A 46 -7.15 -7.46 2.05
C VAL A 46 -6.95 -8.76 2.82
N VAL A 47 -5.70 -9.22 2.90
CA VAL A 47 -5.32 -10.46 3.61
C VAL A 47 -4.26 -10.15 4.64
N GLY A 48 -4.49 -10.53 5.90
CA GLY A 48 -3.48 -10.49 6.96
C GLY A 48 -2.66 -11.77 6.98
N ILE A 49 -1.32 -11.65 7.02
CA ILE A 49 -0.40 -12.78 7.15
C ILE A 49 0.37 -12.60 8.47
N THR A 50 0.29 -13.60 9.35
CA THR A 50 0.95 -13.59 10.66
C THR A 50 1.60 -14.94 10.97
N GLY A 51 2.40 -15.01 12.03
CA GLY A 51 3.12 -16.21 12.46
C GLY A 51 4.50 -15.88 13.05
N SER A 52 5.06 -16.83 13.80
CA SER A 52 6.33 -16.69 14.51
C SER A 52 7.51 -16.31 13.59
N PRO A 53 8.59 -15.69 14.11
CA PRO A 53 9.84 -15.53 13.37
C PRO A 53 10.33 -16.88 12.80
N GLY A 54 10.85 -16.87 11.57
CA GLY A 54 11.39 -18.08 10.93
C GLY A 54 10.36 -19.07 10.34
N VAL A 55 9.05 -18.90 10.56
CA VAL A 55 8.01 -19.83 10.03
C VAL A 55 7.84 -19.79 8.48
N GLY A 56 8.64 -18.98 7.78
CA GLY A 56 8.57 -18.87 6.32
C GLY A 56 7.52 -17.89 5.80
N LYS A 57 7.00 -16.96 6.62
CA LYS A 57 6.04 -15.91 6.19
C LYS A 57 6.48 -15.18 4.94
N SER A 58 7.72 -14.67 4.91
CA SER A 58 8.23 -13.92 3.76
C SER A 58 8.28 -14.77 2.49
N THR A 59 8.63 -16.06 2.62
CA THR A 59 8.62 -17.01 1.50
C THR A 59 7.21 -17.27 0.99
N LEU A 60 6.23 -17.46 1.90
CA LEU A 60 4.82 -17.61 1.53
C LEU A 60 4.30 -16.34 0.83
N THR A 61 4.53 -15.17 1.42
CA THR A 61 4.11 -13.87 0.87
C THR A 61 4.70 -13.64 -0.51
N ASP A 62 5.99 -13.90 -0.70
CA ASP A 62 6.68 -13.78 -2.00
C ASP A 62 6.03 -14.67 -3.07
N ARG A 63 5.82 -15.96 -2.76
CA ARG A 63 5.19 -16.90 -3.69
C ARG A 63 3.74 -16.55 -4.00
N LEU A 64 2.99 -16.07 -3.01
CA LEU A 64 1.62 -15.60 -3.21
C LEU A 64 1.57 -14.37 -4.13
N VAL A 65 2.46 -13.39 -3.92
CA VAL A 65 2.57 -12.21 -4.77
C VAL A 65 2.93 -12.62 -6.21
N ALA A 66 3.92 -13.50 -6.39
CA ALA A 66 4.31 -14.00 -7.70
C ALA A 66 3.14 -14.67 -8.43
N HIS A 67 2.38 -15.53 -7.74
CA HIS A 67 1.21 -16.20 -8.30
C HIS A 67 0.11 -15.21 -8.72
N LEU A 68 -0.28 -14.28 -7.83
CA LEU A 68 -1.32 -13.28 -8.12
C LEU A 68 -0.94 -12.34 -9.26
N ARG A 69 0.33 -11.94 -9.34
CA ARG A 69 0.84 -11.16 -10.47
C ARG A 69 0.83 -11.95 -11.77
N GLY A 70 1.11 -13.26 -11.72
CA GLY A 70 0.95 -14.16 -12.86
C GLY A 70 -0.48 -14.24 -13.39
N LEU A 71 -1.48 -13.98 -12.54
CA LEU A 71 -2.90 -13.85 -12.90
C LEU A 71 -3.29 -12.42 -13.35
N GLY A 72 -2.32 -11.53 -13.54
CA GLY A 72 -2.55 -10.14 -13.95
C GLY A 72 -3.11 -9.24 -12.85
N LYS A 73 -3.07 -9.65 -11.57
CA LYS A 73 -3.53 -8.81 -10.45
C LYS A 73 -2.43 -7.83 -10.01
N SER A 74 -2.84 -6.63 -9.60
CA SER A 74 -1.99 -5.73 -8.83
C SER A 74 -1.94 -6.19 -7.37
N VAL A 75 -0.76 -6.10 -6.75
CA VAL A 75 -0.53 -6.53 -5.36
C VAL A 75 0.28 -5.46 -4.65
N GLY A 76 -0.19 -5.04 -3.47
CA GLY A 76 0.56 -4.21 -2.52
C GLY A 76 0.87 -5.02 -1.26
N VAL A 77 2.06 -4.84 -0.69
CA VAL A 77 2.47 -5.47 0.56
C VAL A 77 2.78 -4.38 1.59
N LEU A 78 2.07 -4.39 2.72
CA LEU A 78 2.32 -3.51 3.85
C LEU A 78 2.85 -4.35 5.01
N ALA A 79 4.08 -4.10 5.41
CA ALA A 79 4.65 -4.68 6.62
C ALA A 79 4.28 -3.81 7.82
N VAL A 80 3.77 -4.44 8.88
CA VAL A 80 3.51 -3.79 10.17
C VAL A 80 4.43 -4.45 11.19
N ASP A 81 5.39 -3.69 11.70
CA ASP A 81 6.27 -4.10 12.78
C ASP A 81 5.88 -3.29 14.03
N PRO A 82 5.33 -3.92 15.09
CA PRO A 82 4.94 -3.20 16.30
C PRO A 82 6.15 -2.70 17.11
N THR A 83 7.37 -3.07 16.72
CA THR A 83 8.59 -2.65 17.39
C THR A 83 9.01 -1.26 16.90
N SER A 84 8.75 -0.26 17.73
CA SER A 84 9.39 1.07 17.72
C SER A 84 10.05 1.33 19.07
#